data_AF-A0A5N7UAZ8-F1
#
_entry.id   AF-A0A5N7UAZ8-F1
#
_cell.length_a   1.000
_cell.length_b   1.000
_cell.length_c   1.000
_cell.angle_alpha   90.00
_cell.angle_beta   90.00
_cell.angle_gamma   90.00
#
_symmetry.space_group_name_H-M   'P 1'
#
loop_
_entity.id
_entity.type
_entity.pdbx_description
1 polymer ?
#
loop_
_entity_poly.entity_id
_entity_poly.type
_entity_poly.pdbx_seq_one_letter_code
_entity_poly.pdbx_strand_id
1 'polypeptide(L)'
;MKVINYILELAGFDNINDFLGTYHVLFPSILSISISFGATVGFLETYSGISLLLWVFMIGGTVADLLIGVYANLYYLKQEFDTTKFTRGLFKGFILFVIIFITNTFKMGIEDSAIKPEILKDPIIYITATIHYVFVTLIGLYILLSLAENLAKMQISVAVSLTKILKVKIKKIENLNENESDTTTN
;
A
#
# COMPACT_ATOMS: atom_id res chain seq x y z
N MET A 1 -38.01 11.43 -0.44
CA MET A 1 -38.63 11.31 0.90
C MET A 1 -39.88 10.44 0.92
N LYS A 2 -40.90 10.65 0.07
CA LYS A 2 -42.15 9.83 0.09
C LYS A 2 -41.92 8.32 -0.10
N VAL A 3 -41.06 7.92 -1.03
CA VAL A 3 -40.75 6.49 -1.27
C VAL A 3 -39.98 5.87 -0.09
N ILE A 4 -39.06 6.63 0.52
CA ILE A 4 -38.27 6.16 1.66
C ILE A 4 -39.17 5.99 2.89
N ASN A 5 -40.04 6.97 3.17
CA ASN A 5 -41.00 6.86 4.27
C ASN A 5 -41.98 5.71 4.06
N TYR A 6 -42.45 5.48 2.82
CA TYR A 6 -43.31 4.33 2.52
C TYR A 6 -42.61 2.98 2.76
N ILE A 7 -41.32 2.85 2.40
CA ILE A 7 -40.53 1.64 2.68
C ILE A 7 -40.32 1.46 4.20
N LEU A 8 -40.10 2.55 4.92
CA LEU A 8 -39.91 2.55 6.37
C LEU A 8 -41.20 2.19 7.11
N GLU A 9 -42.35 2.73 6.67
CA GLU A 9 -43.68 2.39 7.16
C GLU A 9 -43.99 0.90 6.94
N LEU A 10 -43.63 0.33 5.79
CA LEU A 10 -43.72 -1.11 5.53
C LEU A 10 -42.84 -1.95 6.45
N ALA A 11 -41.73 -1.39 6.95
CA ALA A 11 -40.82 -2.02 7.90
C ALA A 11 -41.19 -1.76 9.37
N GLY A 12 -42.29 -1.05 9.64
CA GLY A 12 -42.79 -0.76 10.98
C GLY A 12 -42.25 0.52 11.64
N PHE A 13 -41.67 1.43 10.86
CA PHE A 13 -41.21 2.75 11.35
C PHE A 13 -42.14 3.86 10.88
N ASP A 14 -42.50 4.79 11.77
CA ASP A 14 -43.47 5.85 11.46
C ASP A 14 -42.90 6.93 10.52
N ASN A 15 -41.57 7.11 10.50
CA ASN A 15 -40.85 8.00 9.58
C ASN A 15 -39.33 7.79 9.70
N ILE A 16 -38.55 8.53 8.91
CA ILE A 16 -37.08 8.44 8.94
C ILE A 16 -36.46 8.87 10.27
N ASN A 17 -37.09 9.75 11.04
CA ASN A 17 -36.58 10.16 12.34
C ASN A 17 -36.80 9.06 13.39
N ASP A 18 -37.90 8.32 13.28
CA ASP A 18 -38.18 7.13 14.08
C ASP A 18 -37.20 6.00 13.75
N PHE A 19 -36.90 5.78 12.46
CA PHE A 19 -35.86 4.85 12.01
C PHE A 19 -34.45 5.20 12.51
N LEU A 20 -34.08 6.48 12.50
CA LEU A 20 -32.75 6.93 12.93
C LEU A 20 -32.63 7.12 14.45
N GLY A 21 -33.77 7.18 15.16
CA GLY A 21 -33.83 7.39 16.61
C GLY A 21 -33.02 8.60 17.08
N THR A 22 -32.31 8.45 18.20
CA THR A 22 -31.44 9.49 18.78
C THR A 22 -30.26 9.89 17.88
N TYR A 23 -29.93 9.07 16.87
CA TYR A 23 -28.80 9.32 15.96
C TYR A 23 -29.16 10.19 14.75
N HIS A 24 -30.43 10.60 14.61
CA HIS A 24 -30.89 11.52 13.56
C HIS A 24 -30.03 12.80 13.47
N VAL A 25 -29.55 13.33 14.60
CA VAL A 25 -28.73 14.55 14.65
C VAL A 25 -27.32 14.31 14.08
N LEU A 26 -26.78 13.10 14.27
CA LEU A 26 -25.47 12.71 13.76
C LEU A 26 -25.55 12.18 12.32
N PHE A 27 -26.74 11.81 11.84
CA PHE A 27 -26.94 11.19 10.54
C PHE A 27 -26.40 12.03 9.37
N PRO A 28 -26.64 13.35 9.27
CA PRO A 28 -26.07 14.15 8.19
C PRO A 28 -24.53 14.13 8.20
N SER A 29 -23.92 14.20 9.39
CA SER A 29 -22.47 14.19 9.55
C SER A 29 -21.88 12.82 9.20
N ILE A 30 -22.47 11.73 9.70
CA ILE A 30 -22.06 10.36 9.40
C ILE A 30 -22.22 10.09 7.91
N LEU A 31 -23.36 10.46 7.32
CA LEU A 31 -23.61 10.30 5.89
C LEU A 31 -22.59 11.07 5.05
N SER A 32 -22.30 12.32 5.40
CA SER A 32 -21.28 13.12 4.70
C SER A 32 -19.90 12.46 4.80
N ILE A 33 -19.50 12.01 5.98
CA ILE A 33 -18.21 11.33 6.19
C ILE A 33 -18.18 10.02 5.38
N SER A 34 -19.25 9.23 5.41
CA SER A 34 -19.34 7.97 4.66
C SER A 34 -19.29 8.17 3.16
N ILE A 35 -19.96 9.19 2.61
CA ILE A 35 -19.90 9.53 1.18
C ILE A 35 -18.50 9.99 0.81
N SER A 36 -17.90 10.91 1.59
CA SER A 36 -16.54 11.39 1.32
C SER A 36 -15.51 10.26 1.43
N PHE A 37 -15.64 9.39 2.44
CA PHE A 37 -14.78 8.22 2.61
C PHE A 37 -14.96 7.24 1.44
N GLY A 38 -16.20 6.89 1.08
CA GLY A 38 -16.49 6.01 -0.05
C GLY A 38 -15.98 6.56 -1.38
N ALA A 39 -16.14 7.86 -1.63
CA ALA A 39 -15.61 8.52 -2.83
C ALA A 39 -14.07 8.50 -2.87
N THR A 40 -13.43 8.77 -1.73
CA THR A 40 -11.97 8.75 -1.62
C THR A 40 -11.42 7.34 -1.81
N VAL A 41 -12.03 6.34 -1.17
CA VAL A 41 -11.68 4.93 -1.33
C VAL A 41 -11.86 4.49 -2.79
N GLY A 42 -13.00 4.78 -3.39
CA GLY A 42 -13.28 4.44 -4.79
C GLY A 42 -12.28 5.11 -5.75
N PHE A 43 -11.93 6.37 -5.50
CA PHE A 43 -10.89 7.07 -6.25
C PHE A 43 -9.53 6.35 -6.11
N LEU A 44 -9.11 6.04 -4.88
CA LEU A 44 -7.84 5.38 -4.62
C LEU A 44 -7.78 4.01 -5.30
N GLU A 45 -8.79 3.17 -5.14
CA GLU A 45 -8.81 1.84 -5.77
C GLU A 45 -8.79 1.93 -7.31
N THR A 46 -9.55 2.87 -7.88
CA THR A 46 -9.62 3.04 -9.34
C THR A 46 -8.28 3.49 -9.92
N TYR A 47 -7.68 4.53 -9.37
CA TYR A 47 -6.47 5.14 -9.95
C TYR A 47 -5.19 4.43 -9.54
N SER A 48 -5.15 3.82 -8.36
CA SER A 48 -4.01 3.03 -7.95
C SER A 48 -4.07 1.59 -8.44
N GLY A 49 -5.23 1.06 -8.82
CA GLY A 49 -5.39 -0.35 -9.23
C GLY A 49 -5.24 -1.36 -8.10
N ILE A 50 -5.36 -0.92 -6.84
CA ILE A 50 -5.10 -1.72 -5.64
C ILE A 50 -6.34 -1.75 -4.76
N SER A 51 -6.66 -2.91 -4.17
CA SER A 51 -7.77 -3.04 -3.23
C SER A 51 -7.55 -2.27 -1.93
N LEU A 52 -8.64 -1.83 -1.30
CA LEU A 52 -8.64 -1.11 -0.03
C LEU A 52 -7.90 -1.89 1.07
N LEU A 53 -8.05 -3.21 1.10
CA LEU A 53 -7.37 -4.05 2.09
C LEU A 53 -5.84 -3.91 1.97
N LEU A 54 -5.32 -3.93 0.74
CA LEU A 54 -3.89 -3.80 0.50
C LEU A 54 -3.42 -2.36 0.75
N TRP A 55 -4.26 -1.37 0.47
CA TRP A 55 -4.04 0.01 0.89
C TRP A 55 -3.90 0.18 2.40
N VAL A 56 -4.83 -0.41 3.16
CA VAL A 56 -4.79 -0.42 4.62
C VAL A 56 -3.52 -1.11 5.11
N PHE A 57 -3.14 -2.23 4.49
CA PHE A 57 -1.87 -2.90 4.79
C PHE A 57 -0.65 -2.02 4.53
N MET A 58 -0.59 -1.34 3.38
CA MET A 58 0.54 -0.46 3.03
C MET A 58 0.63 0.77 3.94
N ILE A 59 -0.48 1.45 4.20
CA ILE A 59 -0.50 2.63 5.07
C ILE A 59 -0.20 2.20 6.51
N GLY A 60 -0.94 1.22 7.02
CA GLY A 60 -0.78 0.72 8.39
C GLY A 60 0.62 0.14 8.63
N GLY A 61 1.14 -0.63 7.68
CA GLY A 61 2.49 -1.16 7.72
C GLY A 61 3.57 -0.07 7.69
N THR A 62 3.41 0.96 6.85
CA THR A 62 4.33 2.10 6.81
C THR A 62 4.30 2.89 8.12
N VAL A 63 3.12 3.17 8.67
CA VAL A 63 2.99 3.85 9.98
C VAL A 63 3.65 3.02 11.08
N ALA A 64 3.39 1.71 11.12
CA ALA A 64 4.04 0.81 12.07
C ALA A 64 5.56 0.82 11.91
N ASP A 65 6.07 0.76 10.67
CA ASP A 65 7.50 0.79 10.39
C ASP A 65 8.15 2.09 10.87
N LEU A 66 7.52 3.23 10.59
CA LEU A 66 8.02 4.52 11.04
C LEU A 66 8.00 4.63 12.57
N LEU A 67 6.93 4.22 13.24
CA LEU A 67 6.83 4.25 14.70
C LEU A 67 7.88 3.34 15.36
N ILE A 68 8.02 2.10 14.86
CA ILE A 68 9.01 1.15 15.38
C ILE A 68 10.43 1.63 15.07
N GLY A 69 10.68 2.17 13.89
CA GLY A 69 11.98 2.73 13.51
C GLY A 69 12.40 3.92 14.36
N VAL A 70 11.47 4.85 14.64
CA VAL A 70 11.71 5.98 15.55
C VAL A 70 11.97 5.47 16.96
N TYR A 71 11.15 4.55 17.46
CA TYR A 71 11.33 3.96 18.79
C TYR A 71 12.66 3.23 18.93
N ALA A 72 13.02 2.38 17.96
CA ALA A 72 14.27 1.64 17.95
C ALA A 72 15.49 2.57 17.93
N ASN A 73 15.48 3.63 17.12
CA ASN A 73 16.63 4.53 17.02
C ASN A 73 16.76 5.47 18.23
N LEU A 74 15.68 6.14 18.63
CA LEU A 74 15.74 7.14 19.71
C LEU A 74 15.81 6.51 21.10
N TYR A 75 14.98 5.50 21.35
CA TYR A 75 14.82 4.95 22.71
C TYR A 75 15.75 3.77 22.97
N TYR A 76 15.84 2.83 22.02
CA TYR A 76 16.62 1.60 22.22
C TYR A 76 18.11 1.79 21.92
N LEU A 77 18.44 2.41 20.77
CA LEU A 77 19.83 2.61 20.33
C LEU A 77 20.44 3.93 20.83
N LYS A 78 19.65 4.81 21.46
CA LYS A 78 20.06 6.16 21.93
C LYS A 78 20.79 6.97 20.84
N GLN A 79 20.37 6.81 19.59
CA GLN A 79 20.91 7.57 18.48
C GLN A 79 20.14 8.88 18.31
N GLU A 80 20.82 9.94 17.87
CA GLU A 80 20.16 11.16 17.47
C GLU A 80 19.31 10.95 16.22
N PHE A 81 18.19 11.67 16.14
CA PHE A 81 17.31 11.60 14.99
C PHE A 81 18.01 12.16 13.75
N ASP A 82 18.27 11.30 12.76
CA ASP A 82 18.84 11.71 11.49
C ASP A 82 17.73 12.02 10.47
N THR A 83 17.42 13.31 10.36
CA THR A 83 16.41 13.85 9.44
C THR A 83 16.70 13.49 7.97
N THR A 84 17.98 13.37 7.59
CA THR A 84 18.39 13.07 6.22
C THR A 84 18.04 11.63 5.88
N LYS A 85 18.35 10.68 6.77
CA LYS A 85 18.00 9.26 6.59
C LYS A 85 16.49 9.06 6.56
N PHE A 86 15.76 9.74 7.44
CA PHE A 86 14.30 9.69 7.49
C PHE A 86 13.67 10.21 6.18
N THR A 87 14.07 11.40 5.72
CA THR A 87 13.55 12.01 4.49
C THR A 87 13.88 11.17 3.26
N ARG A 88 15.06 10.54 3.20
CA ARG A 88 15.42 9.59 2.13
C ARG A 88 14.50 8.37 2.12
N GLY A 89 14.09 7.87 3.29
CA GLY A 89 13.13 6.78 3.41
C GLY A 89 11.75 7.18 2.87
N LEU A 90 11.22 8.32 3.33
CA LEU A 90 9.94 8.86 2.85
C LEU A 90 9.94 9.09 1.34
N PHE A 91 11.02 9.66 0.80
CA PHE A 91 11.13 9.94 -0.63
C PHE A 91 11.13 8.68 -1.48
N LYS A 92 11.82 7.61 -1.04
CA LYS A 92 11.76 6.30 -1.73
C LYS A 92 10.35 5.73 -1.73
N GLY A 93 9.65 5.79 -0.60
CA GLY A 93 8.25 5.38 -0.51
C GLY A 93 7.35 6.18 -1.45
N PHE A 94 7.53 7.50 -1.50
CA PHE A 94 6.81 8.39 -2.40
C PHE A 94 7.05 8.06 -3.89
N ILE A 95 8.30 7.81 -4.30
CA ILE A 95 8.59 7.43 -5.70
C ILE A 95 7.87 6.12 -6.06
N LEU A 96 7.99 5.09 -5.22
CA LEU A 96 7.36 3.80 -5.48
C LEU A 96 5.83 3.94 -5.55
N PHE A 97 5.26 4.80 -4.71
CA PHE A 97 3.85 5.15 -4.76
C PHE A 97 3.45 5.82 -6.08
N VAL A 98 4.21 6.80 -6.56
CA VAL A 98 3.96 7.44 -7.85
C VAL A 98 4.01 6.42 -9.00
N ILE A 99 4.94 5.45 -8.95
CA ILE A 99 5.05 4.39 -9.95
C ILE A 99 3.79 3.52 -9.99
N ILE A 100 3.19 3.18 -8.85
CA ILE A 100 1.90 2.45 -8.79
C ILE A 100 0.83 3.20 -9.60
N PHE A 101 0.67 4.50 -9.35
CA PHE A 101 -0.35 5.30 -10.03
C PHE A 101 -0.06 5.42 -11.53
N ILE A 102 1.20 5.64 -11.93
CA ILE A 102 1.59 5.74 -13.34
C ILE A 102 1.32 4.41 -14.06
N THR A 103 1.72 3.29 -13.48
CA THR A 103 1.57 1.97 -14.11
C THR A 103 0.10 1.57 -14.26
N ASN A 104 -0.75 1.87 -13.27
CA ASN A 104 -2.18 1.62 -13.40
C ASN A 104 -2.86 2.59 -14.38
N THR A 105 -2.47 3.88 -14.38
CA THR A 105 -2.97 4.85 -15.38
C THR A 105 -2.61 4.40 -16.79
N PHE A 106 -1.39 3.88 -16.99
CA PHE A 106 -0.96 3.32 -18.27
C PHE A 106 -1.79 2.09 -18.65
N LYS A 107 -2.08 1.19 -17.69
CA LYS A 107 -2.98 0.04 -17.90
C LYS A 107 -4.37 0.48 -18.37
N MET A 108 -4.99 1.43 -17.66
CA MET A 108 -6.30 1.97 -18.03
C MET A 108 -6.27 2.62 -19.43
N GLY A 109 -5.22 3.38 -19.73
CA GLY A 109 -5.04 3.97 -21.06
C GLY A 109 -4.94 2.94 -22.19
N ILE A 110 -4.30 1.78 -21.94
CA ILE A 110 -4.25 0.68 -22.90
C ILE A 110 -5.64 0.02 -23.04
N GLU A 111 -6.35 -0.19 -21.95
CA GLU A 111 -7.71 -0.75 -21.95
C GLU A 111 -8.69 0.09 -22.80
N ASP A 112 -8.60 1.41 -22.69
CA ASP A 112 -9.44 2.35 -23.42
C ASP A 112 -8.97 2.62 -24.86
N SER A 113 -7.77 2.15 -25.21
CA SER A 113 -7.20 2.39 -26.54
C SER A 113 -7.74 1.45 -27.62
N ALA A 114 -7.85 1.99 -28.84
CA ALA A 114 -8.23 1.26 -30.05
C ALA A 114 -7.01 0.60 -30.73
N ILE A 115 -6.24 -0.22 -29.99
CA ILE A 115 -5.07 -0.93 -30.53
C ILE A 115 -5.51 -1.91 -31.62
N LYS A 116 -4.85 -1.83 -32.77
CA LYS A 116 -4.97 -2.80 -33.88
C LYS A 116 -3.59 -3.41 -34.16
N PRO A 117 -3.47 -4.73 -34.35
CA PRO A 117 -4.51 -5.77 -34.23
C PRO A 117 -4.93 -6.06 -32.78
N GLU A 118 -6.19 -6.44 -32.59
CA GLU A 118 -6.83 -6.63 -31.27
C GLU A 118 -6.18 -7.75 -30.44
N ILE A 119 -5.58 -8.75 -31.10
CA ILE A 119 -4.79 -9.82 -30.48
C ILE A 119 -3.61 -9.30 -29.65
N LEU A 120 -3.06 -8.12 -29.97
CA LEU A 120 -1.97 -7.52 -29.20
C LEU A 120 -2.45 -6.77 -27.96
N LYS A 121 -3.75 -6.50 -27.83
CA LYS A 121 -4.31 -5.75 -26.70
C LYS A 121 -4.17 -6.53 -25.40
N ASP A 122 -4.61 -7.78 -25.36
CA ASP A 122 -4.61 -8.60 -24.14
C ASP A 122 -3.19 -8.88 -23.61
N PRO A 123 -2.18 -9.23 -24.44
CA PRO A 123 -0.80 -9.40 -23.96
C PRO A 123 -0.23 -8.11 -23.36
N ILE A 124 -0.50 -6.95 -23.95
CA ILE A 124 0.02 -5.67 -23.45
C ILE A 124 -0.64 -5.29 -22.12
N ILE A 125 -1.95 -5.51 -21.98
CA ILE A 125 -2.66 -5.33 -20.70
C ILE A 125 -2.07 -6.26 -19.64
N TYR A 126 -1.85 -7.53 -19.98
CA TYR A 126 -1.28 -8.51 -19.05
C TYR A 126 0.14 -8.13 -18.60
N ILE A 127 1.02 -7.73 -19.51
CA ILE A 127 2.38 -7.29 -19.20
C ILE A 127 2.32 -6.06 -18.28
N THR A 128 1.49 -5.08 -18.60
CA THR A 128 1.34 -3.86 -17.81
C THR A 128 0.80 -4.14 -16.41
N ALA A 129 -0.23 -4.99 -16.31
CA ALA A 129 -0.77 -5.45 -15.04
C ALA A 129 0.28 -6.20 -14.21
N THR A 130 1.09 -7.03 -14.85
CA THR A 130 2.18 -7.75 -14.18
C THR A 130 3.21 -6.77 -13.62
N ILE A 131 3.66 -5.80 -14.41
CA ILE A 131 4.59 -4.75 -13.97
C ILE A 131 4.00 -3.98 -12.78
N HIS A 132 2.73 -3.59 -12.87
CA HIS A 132 2.02 -2.91 -11.80
C HIS A 132 2.05 -3.72 -10.49
N TYR A 133 1.57 -4.96 -10.50
CA TYR A 133 1.53 -5.80 -9.30
C TYR A 133 2.91 -6.20 -8.78
N VAL A 134 3.95 -6.23 -9.62
CA VAL A 134 5.33 -6.36 -9.17
C VAL A 134 5.74 -5.18 -8.31
N PHE A 135 5.47 -3.94 -8.72
CA PHE A 135 5.78 -2.76 -7.91
C PHE A 135 4.99 -2.72 -6.59
N VAL A 136 3.72 -3.09 -6.64
CA VAL A 136 2.88 -3.22 -5.44
C VAL A 136 3.47 -4.25 -4.46
N THR A 137 3.87 -5.40 -4.97
CA THR A 137 4.49 -6.47 -4.16
C THR A 137 5.83 -6.01 -3.58
N LEU A 138 6.65 -5.31 -4.37
CA LEU A 138 7.93 -4.77 -3.91
C LEU A 138 7.77 -3.80 -2.74
N ILE A 139 6.78 -2.91 -2.78
CA ILE A 139 6.48 -2.02 -1.65
C ILE A 139 6.10 -2.82 -0.40
N GLY A 140 5.19 -3.79 -0.54
CA GLY A 140 4.80 -4.64 0.58
C GLY A 140 5.99 -5.36 1.20
N LEU A 141 6.87 -5.92 0.36
CA LEU A 141 8.11 -6.54 0.82
C LEU A 141 9.06 -5.54 1.49
N TYR A 142 9.22 -4.32 0.95
CA TYR A 142 10.08 -3.30 1.57
C TYR A 142 9.59 -2.90 2.95
N ILE A 143 8.28 -2.73 3.15
CA ILE A 143 7.69 -2.42 4.45
C ILE A 143 7.98 -3.55 5.44
N LEU A 144 7.73 -4.81 5.04
CA LEU A 144 7.98 -5.97 5.89
C LEU A 144 9.45 -6.14 6.24
N LEU A 145 10.35 -5.93 5.28
CA LEU A 145 11.80 -5.98 5.49
C LEU A 145 12.27 -4.87 6.43
N SER A 146 11.80 -3.64 6.22
CA SER A 146 12.15 -2.49 7.09
C SER A 146 11.67 -2.73 8.52
N LEU A 147 10.45 -3.24 8.70
CA LEU A 147 9.92 -3.66 9.99
C LEU A 147 10.81 -4.72 10.64
N ALA A 148 11.14 -5.78 9.90
CA ALA A 148 12.00 -6.85 10.41
C ALA A 148 13.39 -6.33 10.81
N GLU A 149 13.98 -5.41 10.05
CA GLU A 149 15.26 -4.77 10.40
C GLU A 149 15.16 -3.93 11.66
N ASN A 150 14.11 -3.13 11.80
CA ASN A 150 13.90 -2.29 12.98
C ASN A 150 13.63 -3.13 14.23
N LEU A 151 12.86 -4.22 14.11
CA LEU A 151 12.65 -5.19 15.19
C LEU A 151 13.91 -5.99 15.53
N ALA A 152 14.76 -6.29 14.55
CA ALA A 152 16.04 -6.96 14.77
C ALA A 152 17.03 -6.07 15.56
N LYS A 153 17.03 -4.75 15.32
CA LYS A 153 17.81 -3.78 16.13
C LYS A 153 17.41 -3.83 17.61
N MET A 154 16.13 -4.12 17.89
CA MET A 154 15.59 -4.29 19.24
C MET A 154 15.83 -5.69 19.84
N GLN A 155 16.65 -6.53 19.18
CA GLN A 155 17.00 -7.89 19.61
C GLN A 155 15.83 -8.89 19.70
N ILE A 156 14.76 -8.68 18.92
CA ILE A 156 13.69 -9.68 18.81
C ILE A 156 14.23 -10.91 18.06
N SER A 157 14.34 -12.04 18.76
CA SER A 157 15.03 -13.27 18.29
C SER A 157 14.58 -13.75 16.89
N VAL A 158 13.28 -13.70 16.60
CA VAL A 158 12.71 -14.10 15.30
C VAL A 158 13.18 -13.14 14.19
N ALA A 159 13.12 -11.83 14.44
CA ALA A 159 13.51 -10.81 13.47
C ALA A 159 15.02 -10.81 13.21
N VAL A 160 15.84 -11.06 14.23
CA VAL A 160 17.29 -11.24 14.10
C VAL A 160 17.61 -12.45 13.21
N SER A 161 16.91 -13.56 13.40
CA SER A 161 17.09 -14.76 12.58
C SER A 161 16.70 -14.52 11.13
N LEU A 162 15.54 -13.88 10.90
CA LEU A 162 15.06 -13.54 9.56
C LEU A 162 16.04 -12.61 8.83
N THR A 163 16.47 -11.53 9.46
CA THR A 163 17.40 -10.55 8.88
C THR A 163 18.78 -11.15 8.61
N LYS A 164 19.26 -12.08 9.45
CA LYS A 164 20.50 -12.81 9.23
C LYS A 164 20.41 -13.72 7.99
N ILE A 165 19.31 -14.46 7.83
CA ILE A 165 19.09 -15.31 6.63
C ILE A 165 19.07 -14.45 5.37
N LEU A 166 18.37 -13.31 5.41
CA LEU A 166 18.30 -12.38 4.28
C LEU A 166 19.68 -11.84 3.91
N LYS A 167 20.46 -11.36 4.88
CA LYS A 167 21.84 -10.86 4.65
C LYS A 167 22.77 -11.92 4.07
N VAL A 168 22.66 -13.17 4.54
CA VAL A 168 23.46 -14.28 3.98
C VAL A 168 23.10 -14.55 2.52
N LYS A 169 21.81 -14.51 2.17
CA LYS A 169 21.37 -14.68 0.78
C LYS A 169 21.83 -13.55 -0.13
N ILE A 170 21.73 -12.30 0.34
CA ILE A 170 22.22 -11.12 -0.41
C ILE A 170 23.72 -11.24 -0.66
N LYS A 171 24.51 -11.52 0.38
CA LYS A 171 25.96 -11.68 0.25
C LYS A 171 26.34 -12.84 -0.68
N LYS A 172 25.57 -13.93 -0.68
CA LYS A 172 25.79 -15.04 -1.62
C LYS A 172 25.59 -14.60 -3.08
N ILE A 173 24.59 -13.77 -3.36
CA ILE A 173 24.32 -13.25 -4.71
C ILE A 173 25.41 -12.25 -5.11
N GLU A 174 25.81 -11.34 -4.22
CA GLU A 174 26.90 -10.39 -4.47
C GLU A 174 28.21 -11.13 -4.80
N ASN A 175 28.56 -12.15 -3.99
CA ASN A 175 29.75 -12.96 -4.25
C ASN A 175 29.65 -13.78 -5.56
N LEU A 176 28.46 -14.19 -5.99
CA LEU A 176 28.29 -14.88 -7.28
C LEU A 176 28.54 -13.92 -8.45
N ASN A 177 28.05 -12.68 -8.35
CA ASN A 177 28.27 -11.65 -9.36
C ASN A 177 29.74 -11.21 -9.45
N GLU A 178 30.44 -11.11 -8.30
CA GLU A 178 31.87 -10.81 -8.29
C GLU A 178 32.69 -11.93 -8.98
N ASN A 179 32.38 -13.20 -8.67
CA ASN A 179 33.07 -14.34 -9.29
C ASN A 179 32.76 -14.50 -10.79
N GLU A 180 31.55 -14.16 -11.26
CA GLU A 180 31.25 -14.13 -12.69
C GLU A 180 32.01 -13.00 -13.41
N SER A 181 32.12 -11.83 -12.78
CA SER A 181 32.84 -10.70 -13.38
C SER A 181 34.33 -10.97 -13.59
N ASP A 182 34.99 -11.67 -12.66
CA ASP A 182 36.40 -12.06 -12.76
C ASP A 182 36.66 -13.15 -13.82
N THR A 183 35.64 -13.93 -14.19
CA THR A 183 35.78 -15.02 -15.18
C THR A 183 35.62 -14.52 -16.62
N THR A 184 34.95 -13.39 -16.84
CA THR A 184 34.75 -12.77 -18.18
C THR A 184 35.85 -11.80 -18.62
N THR A 185 36.81 -11.47 -17.75
CA THR A 185 37.96 -10.57 -18.04
C THR A 185 39.29 -11.29 -18.30
N ASN A 186 39.28 -12.62 -18.42
CA ASN A 186 40.47 -13.42 -18.80
C ASN A 186 40.35 -13.99 -20.22
#